data_AF-A0AAD1Y725-F1
#
_entry.id   AF-A0AAD1Y725-F1
#
_cell.length_a   1.000
_cell.length_b   1.000
_cell.length_c   1.000
_cell.angle_alpha   90.00
_cell.angle_beta   90.00
_cell.angle_gamma   90.00
#
_symmetry.space_group_name_H-M   'P 1'
#
loop_
_entity.id
_entity.type
_entity.pdbx_description
1 polymer ?
#
loop_
_entity_poly.entity_id
_entity_poly.type
_entity_poly.pdbx_seq_one_letter_code
_entity_poly.pdbx_strand_id
1 'polypeptide(L)' 'MYEHPIKRAGLSFSRILYSNTKAVQAGFPPVLYNKFNFNYTEKLFSNGLMTSKKDVTSKDLDEIFPAREETLE' A
#
# COMPACT_ATOMS: atom_id res chain seq x y z
N MET A 1 14.30 21.84 -9.59
CA MET A 1 13.28 21.76 -8.51
C MET A 1 12.99 20.29 -8.28
N TYR A 2 13.13 19.76 -7.06
CA TYR A 2 12.92 18.33 -6.80
C TYR A 2 11.47 17.98 -7.10
N GLU A 3 11.24 17.03 -8.00
CA GLU A 3 9.90 16.65 -8.40
C GLU A 3 9.21 15.90 -7.26
N HIS A 4 7.96 16.24 -6.98
CA HIS A 4 7.21 15.62 -5.89
C HIS A 4 7.04 14.11 -6.17
N PRO A 5 7.22 13.22 -5.18
CA PRO A 5 7.17 11.76 -5.37
C PRO A 5 5.86 11.26 -6.00
N ILE A 6 4.74 11.96 -5.78
CA ILE A 6 3.47 11.69 -6.47
C ILE A 6 3.62 11.83 -7.99
N LYS A 7 4.27 12.91 -8.45
CA LYS A 7 4.42 13.22 -9.88
C LYS A 7 5.48 12.34 -10.55
N ARG A 8 6.56 12.02 -9.82
CA ARG A 8 7.66 11.17 -10.32
C ARG A 8 7.32 9.68 -10.33
N ALA A 9 6.85 9.14 -9.21
CA ALA A 9 6.67 7.70 -9.01
C ALA A 9 5.19 7.27 -9.00
N GLY A 10 4.24 8.19 -9.21
CA GLY A 10 2.81 7.87 -9.19
C GLY A 10 2.28 7.47 -7.82
N LEU A 11 3.03 7.72 -6.74
CA LEU A 11 2.65 7.27 -5.41
C LEU A 11 1.39 7.98 -4.94
N SER A 12 0.42 7.21 -4.42
CA SER A 12 -0.73 7.80 -3.74
C SER A 12 -0.30 8.49 -2.45
N PHE A 13 -1.04 9.53 -2.04
CA PHE A 13 -0.74 10.22 -0.78
C PHE A 13 -0.86 9.28 0.44
N SER A 14 -1.83 8.35 0.41
CA SER A 14 -1.99 7.31 1.43
C SER A 14 -0.74 6.43 1.57
N ARG A 15 -0.09 6.08 0.45
CA ARG A 15 1.16 5.32 0.44
C ARG A 15 2.30 6.07 1.11
N ILE A 16 2.41 7.37 0.83
CA ILE A 16 3.43 8.24 1.41
C ILE A 16 3.23 8.34 2.93
N LEU A 17 2.01 8.60 3.38
CA LEU A 17 1.68 8.66 4.80
C LEU A 17 1.96 7.33 5.51
N TYR A 18 1.57 6.22 4.91
CA TYR A 18 1.82 4.90 5.49
C TYR A 18 3.32 4.61 5.63
N SER A 19 4.10 4.83 4.58
CA SER A 19 5.56 4.62 4.60
C SER A 19 6.23 5.48 5.67
N ASN A 20 5.86 6.77 5.75
CA ASN A 20 6.40 7.68 6.76
C ASN A 20 6.02 7.25 8.18
N THR A 21 4.76 6.85 8.39
CA THR A 21 4.26 6.39 9.70
C THR A 21 4.94 5.10 10.13
N LYS A 22 5.20 4.18 9.19
CA LYS A 22 5.91 2.92 9.45
C LYS A 22 7.38 3.16 9.83
N ALA A 23 8.04 4.15 9.20
CA ALA A 23 9.42 4.50 9.52
C ALA A 23 9.59 5.05 10.96
N VAL A 24 8.61 5.81 11.46
CA VAL A 24 8.63 6.36 12.82
C VAL A 24 7.90 5.49 13.85
N GLN A 25 7.45 4.29 13.44
CA GLN A 25 6.59 3.44 14.26
C GLN A 25 7.21 3.09 15.61
N ALA A 26 8.53 2.92 15.67
CA ALA A 26 9.26 2.64 16.91
C ALA A 26 9.05 3.71 18.00
N GLY A 27 8.71 4.95 17.63
CA GLY A 27 8.40 6.03 18.55
C GLY A 27 6.97 6.02 19.09
N PHE A 28 6.06 5.22 18.53
CA PHE A 28 4.68 5.13 19.02
C PHE A 28 4.55 4.14 20.19
N PRO A 29 3.52 4.31 21.03
CA PRO A 29 3.14 3.29 22.01
C PRO A 29 2.91 1.92 21.35
N PRO A 30 3.44 0.81 21.91
CA PRO A 30 3.31 -0.53 21.31
C PRO A 30 1.88 -0.98 21.03
N VAL A 31 0.91 -0.50 21.84
CA VAL A 31 -0.53 -0.79 21.70
C VAL A 31 -1.08 -0.32 20.34
N LEU A 32 -0.44 0.66 19.70
CA LEU A 32 -0.88 1.21 18.41
C LEU A 32 -0.28 0.49 17.20
N TYR A 33 0.70 -0.40 17.38
CA TYR A 33 1.43 -1.02 16.26
C TYR A 33 0.52 -1.85 15.37
N ASN A 34 -0.43 -2.55 15.97
CA ASN A 34 -1.38 -3.38 15.23
C ASN A 34 -2.33 -2.57 14.34
N LYS A 35 -2.54 -1.27 14.63
CA LYS A 35 -3.42 -0.40 13.82
C LYS A 35 -2.84 -0.11 12.44
N PHE A 36 -1.53 -0.29 12.25
CA PHE A 36 -0.85 -0.06 10.99
C PHE A 36 -0.70 -1.35 10.17
N ASN A 37 -1.27 -2.48 10.61
CA ASN A 37 -1.25 -3.72 9.84
C ASN A 37 -2.54 -3.87 9.01
N PHE A 38 -2.42 -3.75 7.70
CA PHE A 38 -3.50 -4.01 6.74
C PHE A 38 -3.50 -5.48 6.30
N ASN A 39 -4.59 -6.19 6.59
CA ASN A 39 -4.84 -7.54 6.08
C ASN A 39 -6.28 -7.60 5.60
N TYR A 40 -6.50 -7.91 4.32
CA TYR A 40 -7.84 -8.00 3.75
C TYR A 40 -7.88 -8.99 2.59
N THR A 41 -9.07 -9.48 2.25
CA THR A 41 -9.28 -10.39 1.13
C THR A 41 -10.03 -9.66 0.02
N GLU A 42 -9.41 -9.56 -1.16
CA GLU A 42 -10.06 -9.10 -2.37
C GLU A 42 -10.78 -10.28 -3.05
N LYS A 43 -12.04 -10.04 -3.45
CA LYS A 43 -12.84 -11.01 -4.20
C LYS A 43 -13.36 -10.33 -5.45
N LEU A 44 -13.00 -10.87 -6.60
CA LEU A 44 -13.50 -10.42 -7.89
C LEU A 44 -14.63 -11.34 -8.32
N PHE A 45 -15.76 -10.73 -8.70
CA PHE A 45 -16.92 -11.43 -9.22
C PHE A 45 -17.18 -10.97 -10.65
N SER A 46 -17.43 -11.92 -11.55
CA SER A 46 -17.86 -11.64 -12.91
C SER A 46 -19.12 -12.47 -13.18
N ASN A 47 -20.16 -11.81 -13.68
CA ASN A 47 -21.47 -12.43 -13.94
C ASN A 47 -22.07 -13.18 -12.72
N GLY A 48 -21.80 -12.68 -11.50
CA GLY A 48 -22.30 -13.26 -10.26
C GLY A 48 -21.52 -14.48 -9.73
N LEU A 49 -20.50 -14.96 -10.46
CA LEU A 49 -19.60 -16.02 -10.02
C LEU A 49 -18.26 -15.44 -9.56
N MET A 50 -17.68 -16.03 -8.52
CA MET A 50 -16.37 -15.61 -8.00
C MET A 50 -15.28 -16.05 -8.96
N THR A 51 -14.57 -15.09 -9.53
CA THR A 51 -13.50 -15.32 -10.53
C THR A 51 -12.12 -15.37 -9.87
N SER A 52 -11.92 -14.61 -8.80
CA SER A 52 -10.65 -14.57 -8.08
C SER A 52 -10.85 -14.24 -6.62
N LYS A 53 -9.98 -14.80 -5.78
CA LYS A 53 -9.83 -14.49 -4.36
C LYS A 53 -8.36 -14.27 -4.09
N LYS A 54 -8.00 -13.11 -3.54
CA LYS A 54 -6.62 -12.74 -3.22
C LYS A 54 -6.56 -12.26 -1.76
N ASP A 55 -5.65 -12.82 -0.98
CA ASP A 55 -5.43 -12.42 0.40
C ASP A 55 -4.25 -11.44 0.44
N VAL A 56 -4.55 -10.17 0.69
CA VAL A 56 -3.59 -9.05 0.65
C VAL A 56 -3.11 -8.75 2.07
N THR A 57 -1.79 -8.61 2.22
CA THR A 57 -1.12 -8.41 3.51
C THR A 57 -0.19 -7.20 3.46
N SER A 58 -0.04 -6.48 4.57
CA SER A 58 0.79 -5.27 4.73
C SER A 58 2.30 -5.41 4.45
N LYS A 59 2.74 -6.61 4.05
CA LYS A 59 4.11 -6.92 3.62
C LYS A 59 4.36 -6.50 2.18
N ASP A 60 3.37 -6.68 1.30
CA ASP A 60 3.45 -6.26 -0.10
C ASP A 60 2.69 -4.95 -0.27
N LEU A 61 3.45 -3.86 -0.38
CA LEU A 61 2.90 -2.52 -0.38
C LEU A 61 2.59 -2.00 -1.76
N ASP A 62 3.12 -2.63 -2.80
CA ASP A 62 2.82 -2.28 -4.19
C ASP A 62 1.53 -2.96 -4.63
N GLU A 63 1.18 -4.09 -4.00
CA GLU A 63 -0.14 -4.70 -4.08
C GLU A 63 -1.24 -3.83 -3.47
N ILE A 64 -1.01 -3.26 -2.28
CA ILE A 64 -2.00 -2.42 -1.58
C ILE A 64 -2.07 -1.01 -2.18
N PHE A 65 -0.91 -0.46 -2.53
CA PHE A 65 -0.76 0.90 -3.02
C PHE A 65 0.19 0.91 -4.22
N PRO A 66 -0.34 0.72 -5.43
CA PRO A 66 0.48 0.61 -6.63
C PRO A 66 1.27 1.90 -6.87
N ALA A 67 2.52 1.72 -7.31
CA ALA A 67 3.38 2.77 -7.83
C ALA A 67 3.53 2.61 -9.34
N ARG A 68 4.00 3.65 -10.02
CA ARG A 68 4.35 3.54 -11.44
C ARG A 68 5.59 2.67 -11.56
N GLU A 69 5.56 1.66 -12.42
CA GLU A 69 6.75 0.87 -12.77
C GLU A 69 7.80 1.81 -13.37
N GLU A 70 9.03 1.78 -12.83
CA GLU A 70 10.15 2.47 -13.46
C GLU A 70 10.43 1.76 -14.79
N THR A 71 9.94 2.34 -15.89
CA THR A 71 10.44 1.99 -17.22
C THR A 71 11.92 2.39 -17.24
N LEU A 72 12.80 1.40 -17.15
CA LEU A 72 14.24 1.54 -17.39
C LEU A 72 14.43 1.86 -18.89
N GLU A 73 14.27 3.13 -19.24
CA GLU A 73 14.70 3.71 -20.53
C GLU A 73 15.88 4.65 -20.31
#